data_AF-A0A8D0DKA3-F1
#
_entry.id   AF-A0A8D0DKA3-F1
#
_cell.length_a   1.000
_cell.length_b   1.000
_cell.length_c   1.000
_cell.angle_alpha   90.00
_cell.angle_beta   90.00
_cell.angle_gamma   90.00
#
_symmetry.space_group_name_H-M   'P 1'
#
loop_
_entity.id
_entity.type
_entity.pdbx_description
1 polymer ?
#
loop_
_entity_poly.entity_id
_entity_poly.type
_entity_poly.pdbx_seq_one_letter_code
_entity_poly.pdbx_strand_id
1 'polypeptide(L)'
;MKSFTEEAVEQYIQNKVDLRHRIVSKTVAEVQQIIQQLTTDISNKDARFQAISNSGIHNQNMKVLTPSYFLITVPLLGLSGYKESQVRHWRYYTAHGAKLLSPVRDPEELQQWLEVEQFSKSIQQWHETDVNIEGDLVPAKILTVFRELVEKSITSCKLTDKVSILEGFSSVVRVAVETPAYQVEVELVPTIEIPTCWPRKIKWPRCFRHWPCQDKVQCVKSFGFDLLASSNYHWQLSFSRAEHILMEGLDEDGGCRMLCYRVMRQLKEDVWCVRSKPILTSFHLQMVLFWTCEKYPHSKDWRCFHTAFLRMVRKLHKCVSQRFLKHYFIRDTNLLKYANTNDLDVVAGKLAVFLENPILPLECEE
;
A
#
# COMPACT_ATOMS: atom_id res chain seq x y z
N MET A 1 -36.99 -4.21 2.13
CA MET A 1 -35.67 -4.61 1.58
C MET A 1 -35.35 -5.99 2.13
N LYS A 2 -34.96 -6.97 1.30
CA LYS A 2 -34.51 -8.26 1.81
C LYS A 2 -33.22 -8.02 2.61
N SER A 3 -33.22 -8.35 3.90
CA SER A 3 -32.02 -8.31 4.73
C SER A 3 -31.11 -9.48 4.34
N PHE A 4 -29.79 -9.32 4.53
CA PHE A 4 -28.91 -10.49 4.50
C PHE A 4 -29.38 -11.45 5.59
N THR A 5 -29.63 -12.71 5.28
CA THR A 5 -29.80 -13.72 6.33
C THR A 5 -28.43 -14.03 6.91
N GLU A 6 -28.35 -14.34 8.20
CA GLU A 6 -27.08 -14.66 8.86
C GLU A 6 -26.43 -15.87 8.16
N GLU A 7 -27.23 -16.85 7.75
CA GLU A 7 -26.75 -18.03 7.03
C GLU A 7 -26.14 -17.67 5.66
N ALA A 8 -26.71 -16.72 4.92
CA ALA A 8 -26.16 -16.32 3.62
C ALA A 8 -24.83 -15.58 3.78
N VAL A 9 -24.66 -14.80 4.85
CA VAL A 9 -23.40 -14.12 5.16
C VAL A 9 -22.34 -15.16 5.53
N GLU A 10 -22.67 -16.11 6.40
CA GLU A 10 -21.76 -17.19 6.80
C GLU A 10 -21.33 -18.06 5.62
N GLN A 11 -22.28 -18.47 4.79
CA GLN A 11 -21.98 -19.24 3.57
C GLN A 11 -21.06 -18.47 2.61
N TYR A 12 -21.31 -17.18 2.41
CA TYR A 12 -20.46 -16.35 1.56
C TYR A 12 -19.04 -16.24 2.11
N ILE A 13 -18.89 -16.05 3.42
CA ILE A 13 -17.58 -16.00 4.08
C ILE A 13 -16.83 -17.31 3.89
N GLN A 14 -17.46 -18.43 4.24
CA GLN A 14 -16.83 -19.73 4.21
C GLN A 14 -16.41 -20.14 2.78
N ASN A 15 -17.30 -19.93 1.80
CA ASN A 15 -17.10 -20.43 0.45
C ASN A 15 -16.25 -19.51 -0.43
N LYS A 16 -16.29 -18.18 -0.21
CA LYS A 16 -15.60 -17.20 -1.06
C LYS A 16 -14.41 -16.56 -0.35
N VAL A 17 -14.64 -16.02 0.85
CA VAL A 17 -13.63 -15.22 1.57
C VAL A 17 -12.52 -16.13 2.11
N ASP A 18 -12.88 -17.17 2.86
CA ASP A 18 -11.90 -18.01 3.55
C ASP A 18 -11.15 -18.93 2.60
N LEU A 19 -11.83 -19.50 1.61
CA LEU A 19 -11.19 -20.32 0.56
C LEU A 19 -10.13 -19.50 -0.19
N ARG A 20 -10.49 -18.29 -0.64
CA ARG A 20 -9.55 -17.39 -1.32
C ARG A 20 -8.41 -16.97 -0.40
N HIS A 21 -8.70 -16.66 0.86
CA HIS A 21 -7.67 -16.32 1.85
C HIS A 21 -6.63 -17.44 1.96
N ARG A 22 -7.04 -18.72 2.01
CA ARG A 22 -6.12 -19.86 2.07
C ARG A 22 -5.22 -19.95 0.84
N ILE A 23 -5.80 -19.82 -0.36
CA ILE A 23 -5.05 -19.86 -1.62
C ILE A 23 -4.04 -18.71 -1.66
N VAL A 24 -4.49 -17.48 -1.44
CA VAL A 24 -3.63 -16.28 -1.44
C VAL A 24 -2.55 -16.40 -0.38
N SER A 25 -2.83 -16.91 0.82
CA SER A 25 -1.84 -17.08 1.88
C SER A 25 -0.75 -18.07 1.50
N LYS A 26 -1.11 -19.17 0.80
CA LYS A 26 -0.13 -20.13 0.28
C LYS A 26 0.76 -19.49 -0.79
N THR A 27 0.15 -18.82 -1.77
CA THR A 27 0.88 -18.08 -2.82
C THR A 27 1.81 -17.00 -2.21
N VAL A 28 1.34 -16.28 -1.19
CA VAL A 28 2.11 -15.30 -0.43
C VAL A 28 3.37 -15.91 0.18
N ALA A 29 3.25 -17.06 0.84
CA ALA A 29 4.40 -17.73 1.44
C ALA A 29 5.43 -18.18 0.40
N GLU A 30 4.96 -18.70 -0.75
CA GLU A 30 5.82 -19.15 -1.85
C GLU A 30 6.57 -17.97 -2.50
N VAL A 31 5.85 -16.89 -2.85
CA VAL A 31 6.45 -15.68 -3.42
C VAL A 31 7.47 -15.09 -2.44
N GLN A 32 7.12 -15.00 -1.16
CA GLN A 32 8.02 -14.46 -0.15
C GLN A 32 9.31 -15.26 -0.03
N GLN A 33 9.26 -16.59 -0.09
CA GLN A 33 10.46 -17.43 -0.05
C GLN A 33 11.39 -17.13 -1.24
N ILE A 34 10.84 -17.02 -2.44
CA ILE A 34 11.61 -16.71 -3.66
C ILE A 34 12.24 -15.31 -3.56
N ILE A 35 11.46 -14.31 -3.14
CA ILE A 35 11.94 -12.93 -3.02
C ILE A 35 12.92 -12.78 -1.85
N GLN A 36 12.78 -13.54 -0.78
CA GLN A 36 13.78 -13.56 0.30
C GLN A 36 15.13 -14.07 -0.23
N GLN A 37 15.14 -15.18 -0.97
CA GLN A 37 16.38 -15.71 -1.56
C GLN A 37 17.05 -14.66 -2.47
N LEU A 38 16.26 -14.01 -3.32
CA LEU A 38 16.72 -12.94 -4.21
C LEU A 38 17.31 -11.75 -3.42
N THR A 39 16.56 -11.21 -2.45
CA THR A 39 16.99 -10.05 -1.66
C THR A 39 18.16 -10.35 -0.72
N THR A 40 18.32 -11.60 -0.28
CA THR A 40 19.50 -12.06 0.47
C THR A 40 20.76 -11.94 -0.37
N ASP A 41 20.72 -12.46 -1.60
CA ASP A 41 21.84 -12.35 -2.53
C ASP A 41 22.13 -10.88 -2.92
N ILE A 42 21.10 -10.05 -3.10
CA ILE A 42 21.26 -8.59 -3.29
C ILE A 42 21.98 -7.96 -2.09
N SER A 43 21.59 -8.27 -0.86
CA SER A 43 22.20 -7.70 0.35
C SER A 43 23.67 -8.07 0.52
N ASN A 44 24.10 -9.22 -0.03
CA ASN A 44 25.50 -9.63 -0.04
C ASN A 44 26.32 -8.87 -1.10
N LYS A 45 25.68 -8.40 -2.18
CA LYS A 45 26.31 -7.65 -3.27
C LYS A 45 26.38 -6.15 -2.99
N ASP A 46 25.38 -5.59 -2.31
CA ASP A 46 25.30 -4.18 -1.98
C ASP A 46 24.71 -3.97 -0.58
N ALA A 47 25.53 -3.44 0.33
CA ALA A 47 25.19 -3.24 1.73
C ALA A 47 24.09 -2.19 1.97
N ARG A 48 23.71 -1.40 0.95
CA ARG A 48 22.59 -0.46 1.04
C ARG A 48 21.24 -1.16 1.13
N PHE A 49 21.12 -2.41 0.68
CA PHE A 49 19.85 -3.13 0.62
C PHE A 49 19.77 -4.22 1.69
N GLN A 50 18.64 -4.29 2.39
CA GLN A 50 18.37 -5.33 3.37
C GLN A 50 17.58 -6.48 2.74
N ALA A 51 17.95 -7.71 3.07
CA ALA A 51 17.15 -8.89 2.79
C ALA A 51 15.80 -8.81 3.52
N ILE A 52 14.71 -9.19 2.85
CA ILE A 52 13.42 -9.30 3.53
C ILE A 52 13.43 -10.54 4.45
N SER A 53 12.71 -10.48 5.56
CA SER A 53 12.64 -11.60 6.52
C SER A 53 11.37 -12.43 6.33
N ASN A 54 11.48 -13.74 6.55
CA ASN A 54 10.35 -14.68 6.64
C ASN A 54 9.75 -14.77 8.06
N SER A 55 10.44 -14.25 9.06
CA SER A 55 10.04 -14.34 10.46
C SER A 55 9.27 -13.09 10.89
N GLY A 56 7.97 -13.26 11.12
CA GLY A 56 7.11 -12.26 11.73
C GLY A 56 5.65 -12.72 11.69
N ILE A 57 4.88 -12.40 12.73
CA ILE A 57 3.42 -12.67 12.77
C ILE A 57 2.69 -11.87 11.66
N HIS A 58 3.35 -10.83 11.13
CA HIS A 58 2.89 -10.04 9.99
C HIS A 58 4.05 -9.82 9.02
N ASN A 59 3.86 -10.20 7.75
CA ASN A 59 4.74 -9.83 6.64
C ASN A 59 4.65 -8.31 6.40
N GLN A 60 5.30 -7.51 7.25
CA GLN A 60 5.22 -6.05 7.21
C GLN A 60 5.68 -5.49 5.85
N ASN A 61 6.56 -6.23 5.17
CA ASN A 61 7.14 -5.83 3.91
C ASN A 61 6.26 -6.18 2.70
N MET A 62 5.13 -6.90 2.85
CA MET A 62 4.32 -7.32 1.70
C MET A 62 2.87 -6.85 1.80
N LYS A 63 2.38 -6.24 0.72
CA LYS A 63 0.98 -5.87 0.52
C LYS A 63 0.39 -6.63 -0.66
N VAL A 64 -0.66 -7.39 -0.40
CA VAL A 64 -1.47 -8.04 -1.45
C VAL A 64 -2.43 -7.00 -2.05
N LEU A 65 -2.18 -6.60 -3.30
CA LEU A 65 -3.04 -5.65 -4.02
C LEU A 65 -4.21 -6.38 -4.69
N THR A 66 -3.90 -7.48 -5.37
CA THR A 66 -4.84 -8.50 -5.87
C THR A 66 -4.19 -9.89 -5.66
N PRO A 67 -4.91 -11.01 -5.82
CA PRO A 67 -4.31 -12.34 -5.70
C PRO A 67 -3.08 -12.57 -6.59
N SER A 68 -3.03 -11.96 -7.78
CA SER A 68 -1.93 -12.10 -8.74
C SER A 68 -1.02 -10.87 -8.83
N TYR A 69 -1.13 -9.92 -7.91
CA TYR A 69 -0.33 -8.69 -7.92
C TYR A 69 0.01 -8.22 -6.51
N PHE A 70 1.29 -8.27 -6.17
CA PHE A 70 1.83 -7.92 -4.85
C PHE A 70 2.78 -6.73 -4.92
N LEU A 71 2.87 -6.00 -3.81
CA LEU A 71 3.91 -5.00 -3.59
C LEU A 71 4.74 -5.45 -2.40
N ILE A 72 6.07 -5.52 -2.57
CA ILE A 72 7.02 -5.87 -1.53
C ILE A 72 8.02 -4.72 -1.36
N THR A 73 8.10 -4.18 -0.14
CA THR A 73 9.08 -3.18 0.25
C THR A 73 10.42 -3.84 0.59
N VAL A 74 11.50 -3.31 0.05
CA VAL A 74 12.87 -3.77 0.31
C VAL A 74 13.58 -2.70 1.14
N PRO A 75 13.84 -2.95 2.44
CA PRO A 75 14.39 -1.92 3.31
C PRO A 75 15.79 -1.49 2.87
N LEU A 76 16.07 -0.19 3.01
CA LEU A 76 17.35 0.43 2.75
C LEU A 76 18.09 0.70 4.06
N LEU A 77 19.38 0.37 4.09
CA LEU A 77 20.26 0.48 5.25
C LEU A 77 21.21 1.67 5.15
N GLY A 78 21.84 2.00 6.29
CA GLY A 78 22.88 3.00 6.34
C GLY A 78 22.37 4.44 6.26
N LEU A 79 21.08 4.68 6.53
CA LEU A 79 20.48 6.00 6.75
C LEU A 79 19.76 5.99 8.09
N SER A 80 20.15 6.84 9.05
CA SER A 80 19.51 6.87 10.37
C SER A 80 19.51 8.24 11.06
N GLY A 81 18.58 8.40 12.01
CA GLY A 81 18.33 9.66 12.70
C GLY A 81 17.80 10.74 11.75
N TYR A 82 16.74 10.39 11.02
CA TYR A 82 16.02 11.30 10.13
C TYR A 82 15.50 12.53 10.87
N LYS A 83 15.69 13.69 10.26
CA LYS A 83 15.15 14.98 10.69
C LYS A 83 14.43 15.64 9.53
N GLU A 84 13.21 16.09 9.80
CA GLU A 84 12.41 16.83 8.81
C GLU A 84 13.05 18.21 8.58
N SER A 85 13.50 18.49 7.36
CA SER A 85 14.06 19.79 6.93
C SER A 85 12.97 20.64 6.29
N GLN A 86 13.06 21.96 6.48
CA GLN A 86 12.15 22.94 5.85
C GLN A 86 12.84 23.79 4.78
N VAL A 87 14.10 23.47 4.42
CA VAL A 87 14.82 24.26 3.42
C VAL A 87 14.25 23.93 2.04
N ARG A 88 13.41 24.84 1.53
CA ARG A 88 12.89 24.74 0.17
C ARG A 88 13.92 25.35 -0.77
N HIS A 89 14.40 24.56 -1.72
CA HIS A 89 15.22 25.02 -2.83
C HIS A 89 14.79 24.36 -4.13
N TRP A 90 15.08 25.01 -5.24
CA TRP A 90 14.63 24.58 -6.56
C TRP A 90 15.65 23.61 -7.17
N ARG A 91 15.18 22.44 -7.62
CA ARG A 91 16.02 21.42 -8.25
C ARG A 91 16.02 21.59 -9.77
N TYR A 92 17.20 21.70 -10.37
CA TYR A 92 17.38 21.92 -11.81
C TYR A 92 18.13 20.78 -12.47
N TYR A 93 17.73 19.53 -12.20
CA TYR A 93 18.37 18.35 -12.76
C TYR A 93 17.37 17.33 -13.29
N THR A 94 17.77 16.56 -14.31
CA THR A 94 17.05 15.37 -14.76
C THR A 94 17.34 14.18 -13.84
N ALA A 95 16.50 13.13 -13.90
CA ALA A 95 16.76 11.88 -13.17
C ALA A 95 18.14 11.25 -13.45
N HIS A 96 18.79 11.62 -14.56
CA HIS A 96 20.13 11.18 -14.95
C HIS A 96 21.25 12.17 -14.57
N GLY A 97 20.92 13.32 -13.97
CA GLY A 97 21.89 14.33 -13.51
C GLY A 97 22.20 15.45 -14.50
N ALA A 98 21.54 15.51 -15.66
CA ALA A 98 21.73 16.61 -16.60
C ALA A 98 21.01 17.88 -16.09
N LYS A 99 21.62 19.06 -16.29
CA LYS A 99 21.01 20.34 -15.88
C LYS A 99 19.75 20.66 -16.68
N LEU A 100 18.73 21.18 -16.00
CA LEU A 100 17.48 21.66 -16.58
C LEU A 100 17.42 23.19 -16.62
N LEU A 101 16.70 23.73 -17.60
CA LEU A 101 16.43 25.17 -17.72
C LEU A 101 15.30 25.64 -16.80
N SER A 102 14.42 24.73 -16.40
CA SER A 102 13.31 24.98 -15.48
C SER A 102 13.38 23.99 -14.31
N PRO A 103 12.87 24.38 -13.12
CA PRO A 103 12.95 23.51 -11.97
C PRO A 103 11.99 22.31 -12.13
N VAL A 104 12.38 21.20 -11.51
CA VAL A 104 11.49 20.04 -11.37
C VAL A 104 10.25 20.46 -10.58
N ARG A 105 9.09 19.93 -10.99
CA ARG A 105 7.82 20.18 -10.32
C ARG A 105 7.91 19.79 -8.85
N ASP A 106 7.41 20.64 -7.95
CA ASP A 106 7.33 20.33 -6.53
C ASP A 106 6.52 19.04 -6.24
N PRO A 107 6.86 18.31 -5.17
CA PRO A 107 6.17 17.09 -4.77
C PRO A 107 4.71 17.37 -4.39
N GLU A 108 3.83 16.41 -4.69
CA GLU A 108 2.47 16.40 -4.14
C GLU A 108 2.47 16.11 -2.62
N GLU A 109 1.32 16.24 -1.96
CA GLU A 109 1.20 16.08 -0.50
C GLU A 109 1.71 14.72 0.04
N LEU A 110 1.52 13.65 -0.75
CA LEU A 110 1.99 12.28 -0.46
C LEU A 110 3.45 12.04 -0.86
N GLN A 111 4.15 13.06 -1.32
CA GLN A 111 5.53 12.98 -1.79
C GLN A 111 6.42 13.97 -1.02
N GLN A 112 7.73 13.74 -1.08
CA GLN A 112 8.73 14.70 -0.62
C GLN A 112 10.06 14.56 -1.37
N TRP A 113 10.83 15.64 -1.37
CA TRP A 113 12.28 15.59 -1.59
C TRP A 113 12.95 14.91 -0.40
N LEU A 114 14.13 14.34 -0.63
CA LEU A 114 14.92 13.73 0.43
C LEU A 114 16.39 14.00 0.20
N GLU A 115 17.01 14.69 1.15
CA GLU A 115 18.44 14.97 1.13
C GLU A 115 19.17 14.02 2.07
N VAL A 116 20.41 13.66 1.74
CA VAL A 116 21.24 12.82 2.62
C VAL A 116 21.48 13.50 3.97
N GLU A 117 21.60 14.84 3.98
CA GLU A 117 21.82 15.64 5.19
C GLU A 117 20.65 15.61 6.17
N GLN A 118 19.47 15.14 5.75
CA GLN A 118 18.35 14.89 6.66
C GLN A 118 18.62 13.73 7.62
N PHE A 119 19.65 12.93 7.38
CA PHE A 119 20.03 11.82 8.24
C PHE A 119 21.29 12.17 9.04
N SER A 120 21.20 12.05 10.36
CA SER A 120 22.36 12.27 11.25
C SER A 120 23.52 11.29 11.01
N LYS A 121 23.23 10.11 10.46
CA LYS A 121 24.24 9.11 10.09
C LYS A 121 23.88 8.55 8.72
N SER A 122 24.84 8.61 7.81
CA SER A 122 24.77 8.02 6.48
C SER A 122 26.07 7.28 6.15
N ILE A 123 25.98 6.14 5.45
CA ILE A 123 27.17 5.45 4.89
C ILE A 123 27.62 6.13 3.59
N GLN A 124 28.88 5.94 3.20
CA GLN A 124 29.52 6.63 2.07
C GLN A 124 28.80 6.38 0.74
N GLN A 125 28.23 5.18 0.54
CA GLN A 125 27.54 4.78 -0.69
C GLN A 125 26.27 5.61 -0.98
N TRP A 126 25.74 6.36 -0.01
CA TRP A 126 24.60 7.28 -0.24
C TRP A 126 25.01 8.64 -0.79
N HIS A 127 26.31 8.95 -0.78
CA HIS A 127 26.88 10.18 -1.32
C HIS A 127 27.42 9.98 -2.75
N GLU A 128 27.39 8.75 -3.25
CA GLU A 128 27.87 8.40 -4.57
C GLU A 128 26.91 8.89 -5.67
N THR A 129 27.48 9.21 -6.83
CA THR A 129 26.73 9.75 -7.97
C THR A 129 25.82 8.73 -8.65
N ASP A 130 25.83 7.48 -8.24
CA ASP A 130 24.91 6.44 -8.72
C ASP A 130 23.53 6.52 -8.05
N VAL A 131 23.40 7.24 -6.92
CA VAL A 131 22.13 7.43 -6.18
C VAL A 131 21.86 8.88 -5.81
N ASN A 132 22.89 9.72 -5.79
CA ASN A 132 22.81 11.12 -5.37
C ASN A 132 22.92 12.10 -6.56
N ILE A 133 22.24 13.25 -6.45
CA ILE A 133 22.47 14.45 -7.27
C ILE A 133 22.41 15.67 -6.33
N GLU A 134 23.48 16.46 -6.25
CA GLU A 134 23.51 17.73 -5.49
C GLU A 134 23.04 17.59 -4.02
N GLY A 135 23.28 16.43 -3.39
CA GLY A 135 22.85 16.13 -2.02
C GLY A 135 21.49 15.43 -1.92
N ASP A 136 20.67 15.47 -2.97
CA ASP A 136 19.38 14.78 -3.03
C ASP A 136 19.57 13.27 -3.30
N LEU A 137 18.90 12.43 -2.50
CA LEU A 137 18.73 11.01 -2.76
C LEU A 137 17.65 10.83 -3.82
N VAL A 138 18.03 10.41 -5.03
CA VAL A 138 17.12 10.38 -6.18
C VAL A 138 16.55 8.98 -6.40
N PRO A 139 15.23 8.77 -6.23
CA PRO A 139 14.60 7.45 -6.35
C PRO A 139 14.90 6.73 -7.66
N ALA A 140 14.84 7.42 -8.81
CA ALA A 140 15.14 6.81 -10.11
C ALA A 140 16.52 6.16 -10.17
N LYS A 141 17.53 6.82 -9.58
CA LYS A 141 18.91 6.33 -9.62
C LYS A 141 19.10 5.10 -8.73
N ILE A 142 18.50 5.13 -7.53
CA ILE A 142 18.43 3.96 -6.64
C ILE A 142 17.74 2.77 -7.32
N LEU A 143 16.65 3.03 -8.04
CA LEU A 143 15.92 2.00 -8.78
C LEU A 143 16.73 1.42 -9.94
N THR A 144 17.55 2.21 -10.63
CA THR A 144 18.47 1.71 -11.64
C THR A 144 19.48 0.75 -11.03
N VAL A 145 20.15 1.13 -9.94
CA VAL A 145 21.09 0.24 -9.25
C VAL A 145 20.38 -1.02 -8.75
N PHE A 146 19.21 -0.86 -8.14
CA PHE A 146 18.44 -1.99 -7.62
C PHE A 146 17.98 -2.95 -8.72
N ARG A 147 17.58 -2.44 -9.90
CA ARG A 147 17.23 -3.26 -11.06
C ARG A 147 18.40 -4.12 -11.51
N GLU A 148 19.59 -3.53 -11.67
CA GLU A 148 20.78 -4.27 -12.06
C GLU A 148 21.15 -5.36 -11.05
N LEU A 149 20.99 -5.07 -9.75
CA LEU A 149 21.20 -6.05 -8.70
C LEU A 149 20.19 -7.19 -8.81
N VAL A 150 18.90 -6.90 -8.99
CA VAL A 150 17.84 -7.90 -9.21
C VAL A 150 18.17 -8.79 -10.42
N GLU A 151 18.57 -8.21 -11.56
CA GLU A 151 18.98 -8.96 -12.77
C GLU A 151 20.10 -9.94 -12.46
N LYS A 152 21.19 -9.43 -11.87
CA LYS A 152 22.37 -10.24 -11.51
C LYS A 152 22.00 -11.32 -10.49
N SER A 153 21.10 -11.03 -9.56
CA SER A 153 20.67 -11.95 -8.50
C SER A 153 19.73 -13.05 -9.01
N ILE A 154 18.87 -12.78 -10.00
CA ILE A 154 18.07 -13.83 -10.65
C ILE A 154 19.00 -14.89 -11.27
N THR A 155 20.07 -14.46 -11.93
CA THR A 155 21.07 -15.37 -12.51
C THR A 155 21.88 -16.10 -11.44
N SER A 156 22.43 -15.40 -10.44
CA SER A 156 23.27 -16.05 -9.41
C SER A 156 22.50 -17.00 -8.50
N CYS A 157 21.23 -16.71 -8.22
CA CYS A 157 20.35 -17.59 -7.44
C CYS A 157 19.75 -18.75 -8.26
N LYS A 158 20.02 -18.84 -9.57
CA LYS A 158 19.43 -19.83 -10.48
C LYS A 158 17.89 -19.80 -10.47
N LEU A 159 17.33 -18.59 -10.50
CA LEU A 159 15.87 -18.37 -10.47
C LEU A 159 15.30 -17.99 -11.85
N THR A 160 16.07 -18.15 -12.93
CA THR A 160 15.67 -17.73 -14.30
C THR A 160 14.43 -18.43 -14.84
N ASP A 161 14.11 -19.62 -14.32
CA ASP A 161 12.88 -20.39 -14.63
C ASP A 161 11.67 -19.95 -13.79
N LYS A 162 11.90 -19.26 -12.67
CA LYS A 162 10.85 -18.87 -11.72
C LYS A 162 10.59 -17.37 -11.66
N VAL A 163 11.58 -16.56 -11.98
CA VAL A 163 11.52 -15.10 -11.85
C VAL A 163 12.03 -14.48 -13.13
N SER A 164 11.20 -13.62 -13.71
CA SER A 164 11.56 -12.80 -14.86
C SER A 164 11.28 -11.33 -14.59
N ILE A 165 12.11 -10.44 -15.12
CA ILE A 165 11.88 -9.00 -14.98
C ILE A 165 10.86 -8.56 -16.01
N LEU A 166 9.89 -7.77 -15.55
CA LEU A 166 8.88 -7.18 -16.41
C LEU A 166 9.35 -5.81 -16.88
N GLU A 167 9.58 -5.70 -18.18
CA GLU A 167 9.86 -4.40 -18.80
C GLU A 167 8.61 -3.52 -18.86
N GLY A 168 8.81 -2.21 -18.74
CA GLY A 168 7.74 -1.23 -18.92
C GLY A 168 8.10 0.14 -18.37
N PHE A 169 7.27 1.13 -18.70
CA PHE A 169 7.43 2.53 -18.31
C PHE A 169 7.21 2.82 -16.80
N SER A 170 7.23 1.79 -15.95
CA SER A 170 6.98 1.95 -14.52
C SER A 170 8.24 2.42 -13.79
N SER A 171 8.09 3.39 -12.89
CA SER A 171 9.17 3.86 -12.00
C SER A 171 9.45 2.89 -10.83
N VAL A 172 9.12 1.60 -10.94
CA VAL A 172 9.43 0.57 -9.93
C VAL A 172 9.96 -0.70 -10.60
N VAL A 173 10.75 -1.48 -9.88
CA VAL A 173 11.25 -2.77 -10.37
C VAL A 173 10.13 -3.80 -10.23
N ARG A 174 9.70 -4.38 -11.35
CA ARG A 174 8.64 -5.39 -11.40
C ARG A 174 9.18 -6.71 -11.89
N VAL A 175 8.77 -7.78 -11.22
CA VAL A 175 9.12 -9.15 -11.59
C VAL A 175 7.86 -10.00 -11.69
N ALA A 176 7.83 -10.93 -12.63
CA ALA A 176 6.85 -12.01 -12.63
C ALA A 176 7.46 -13.21 -11.90
N VAL A 177 6.71 -13.75 -10.95
CA VAL A 177 7.08 -14.91 -10.15
C VAL A 177 6.15 -16.06 -10.49
N GLU A 178 6.72 -17.14 -11.01
CA GLU A 178 6.00 -18.38 -11.29
C GLU A 178 5.76 -19.14 -9.98
N THR A 179 4.49 -19.33 -9.66
CA THR A 179 4.06 -20.19 -8.56
C THR A 179 3.34 -21.42 -9.13
N PRO A 180 3.23 -22.53 -8.38
CA PRO A 180 2.49 -23.72 -8.83
C PRO A 180 1.02 -23.44 -9.18
N ALA A 181 0.43 -22.38 -8.63
CA ALA A 181 -0.97 -22.04 -8.86
C ALA A 181 -1.15 -21.12 -10.09
N TYR A 182 -0.38 -20.02 -10.14
CA TYR A 182 -0.44 -19.01 -11.21
C TYR A 182 0.76 -18.06 -11.14
N GLN A 183 1.02 -17.33 -12.22
CA GLN A 183 2.03 -16.29 -12.25
C GLN A 183 1.58 -15.07 -11.41
N VAL A 184 2.46 -14.55 -10.57
CA VAL A 184 2.23 -13.37 -9.73
C VAL A 184 3.14 -12.23 -10.17
N GLU A 185 2.56 -11.08 -10.47
CA GLU A 185 3.33 -9.84 -10.65
C GLU A 185 3.72 -9.27 -9.28
N VAL A 186 5.00 -8.94 -9.09
CA VAL A 186 5.52 -8.40 -7.83
C VAL A 186 6.26 -7.10 -8.09
N GLU A 187 5.87 -6.03 -7.40
CA GLU A 187 6.64 -4.79 -7.34
C GLU A 187 7.62 -4.84 -6.18
N LEU A 188 8.92 -4.72 -6.48
CA LEU A 188 9.97 -4.62 -5.49
C LEU A 188 10.33 -3.14 -5.33
N VAL A 189 10.05 -2.57 -4.17
CA VAL A 189 10.17 -1.13 -3.93
C VAL A 189 11.20 -0.85 -2.82
N PRO A 190 12.38 -0.32 -3.18
CA PRO A 190 13.35 0.16 -2.19
C PRO A 190 12.71 1.19 -1.25
N THR A 191 12.87 0.99 0.05
CA THR A 191 12.12 1.71 1.07
C THR A 191 13.03 2.14 2.22
N ILE A 192 12.99 3.42 2.60
CA ILE A 192 13.62 3.91 3.82
C ILE A 192 12.57 3.92 4.93
N GLU A 193 12.82 3.18 6.00
CA GLU A 193 11.96 3.18 7.17
C GLU A 193 12.33 4.34 8.09
N ILE A 194 11.34 5.15 8.47
CA ILE A 194 11.50 6.27 9.41
C ILE A 194 10.70 5.94 10.66
N PRO A 195 11.28 5.17 11.61
CA PRO A 195 10.61 4.80 12.84
C PRO A 195 10.50 6.01 13.77
N THR A 196 9.53 6.00 14.69
CA THR A 196 9.38 6.97 15.80
C THR A 196 9.20 8.44 15.44
N CYS A 197 9.15 8.79 14.15
CA CYS A 197 8.90 10.15 13.69
C CYS A 197 7.57 10.21 12.94
N TRP A 198 6.63 11.01 13.41
CA TRP A 198 5.41 11.32 12.67
C TRP A 198 5.58 12.64 11.90
N PRO A 199 5.29 12.72 10.59
CA PRO A 199 5.53 13.94 9.81
C PRO A 199 4.78 15.15 10.40
N ARG A 200 5.47 16.26 10.64
CA ARG A 200 4.90 17.44 11.30
C ARG A 200 3.77 18.08 10.49
N LYS A 201 3.85 17.99 9.16
CA LYS A 201 2.78 18.47 8.26
C LYS A 201 1.46 17.72 8.45
N ILE A 202 1.48 16.51 9.02
CA ILE A 202 0.30 15.65 9.14
C ILE A 202 -0.37 15.85 10.50
N LYS A 203 -1.42 16.68 10.49
CA LYS A 203 -2.28 16.94 11.66
C LYS A 203 -3.30 15.82 11.85
N TRP A 204 -2.84 14.72 12.44
CA TRP A 204 -3.66 13.59 12.91
C TRP A 204 -3.33 13.28 14.38
N PRO A 205 -4.31 12.94 15.24
CA PRO A 205 -5.75 12.80 14.99
C PRO A 205 -6.44 14.16 14.83
N ARG A 206 -7.69 14.14 14.35
CA ARG A 206 -8.54 15.32 14.24
C ARG A 206 -9.13 15.67 15.62
N CYS A 207 -9.26 16.97 15.93
CA CYS A 207 -9.82 17.44 17.20
C CYS A 207 -11.24 16.90 17.44
N PHE A 208 -11.59 16.67 18.71
CA PHE A 208 -12.92 16.24 19.16
C PHE A 208 -13.41 14.91 18.56
N ARG A 209 -12.47 14.03 18.18
CA ARG A 209 -12.78 12.67 17.73
C ARG A 209 -12.49 11.66 18.84
N HIS A 210 -13.44 10.77 19.07
CA HIS A 210 -13.33 9.65 20.01
C HIS A 210 -12.71 8.40 19.37
N TRP A 211 -12.21 8.53 18.13
CA TRP A 211 -11.61 7.45 17.35
C TRP A 211 -10.28 7.90 16.74
N PRO A 212 -9.23 7.07 16.82
CA PRO A 212 -9.11 5.93 17.73
C PRO A 212 -8.87 6.40 19.18
N CYS A 213 -8.85 5.50 20.16
CA CYS A 213 -8.51 5.88 21.54
C CYS A 213 -7.09 6.45 21.62
N GLN A 214 -6.81 7.23 22.67
CA GLN A 214 -5.54 7.95 22.80
C GLN A 214 -4.32 7.01 22.78
N ASP A 215 -4.40 5.86 23.44
CA ASP A 215 -3.31 4.88 23.46
C ASP A 215 -3.01 4.33 22.06
N LYS A 216 -4.06 4.03 21.28
CA LYS A 216 -3.93 3.62 19.89
C LYS A 216 -3.36 4.74 19.01
N VAL A 217 -3.72 6.00 19.26
CA VAL A 217 -3.10 7.15 18.57
C VAL A 217 -1.60 7.21 18.83
N GLN A 218 -1.18 7.11 20.09
CA GLN A 218 0.24 7.14 20.46
C GLN A 218 0.98 5.97 19.83
N CYS A 219 0.40 4.77 19.90
CA CYS A 219 0.93 3.58 19.27
C CYS A 219 1.10 3.79 17.75
N VAL A 220 0.07 4.22 17.03
CA VAL A 220 0.16 4.50 15.58
C VAL A 220 1.28 5.49 15.25
N LYS A 221 1.43 6.56 16.04
CA LYS A 221 2.47 7.57 15.82
C LYS A 221 3.89 7.04 16.10
N SER A 222 4.06 6.12 17.04
CA SER A 222 5.39 5.60 17.38
C SER A 222 6.01 4.74 16.28
N PHE A 223 5.22 4.18 15.35
CA PHE A 223 5.75 3.43 14.20
C PHE A 223 6.27 4.34 13.07
N GLY A 224 5.96 5.63 13.11
CA GLY A 224 6.40 6.61 12.12
C GLY A 224 5.82 6.38 10.73
N PHE A 225 6.66 6.48 9.71
CA PHE A 225 6.28 6.34 8.29
C PHE A 225 7.45 5.80 7.47
N ASP A 226 7.19 5.48 6.21
CA ASP A 226 8.20 4.98 5.28
C ASP A 226 8.27 5.87 4.04
N LEU A 227 9.43 5.86 3.38
CA LEU A 227 9.68 6.54 2.12
C LEU A 227 9.99 5.53 1.03
N LEU A 228 9.12 5.46 0.04
CA LEU A 228 9.20 4.51 -1.07
C LEU A 228 9.85 5.17 -2.28
N ALA A 229 10.81 4.48 -2.89
CA ALA A 229 11.35 4.83 -4.19
C ALA A 229 10.42 4.32 -5.29
N SER A 230 9.37 5.09 -5.61
CA SER A 230 8.32 4.73 -6.59
C SER A 230 8.06 5.78 -7.66
N SER A 231 8.91 6.80 -7.75
CA SER A 231 8.80 7.85 -8.77
C SER A 231 10.20 8.21 -9.28
N ASN A 232 10.29 9.19 -10.18
CA ASN A 232 11.60 9.58 -10.72
C ASN A 232 12.39 10.49 -9.76
N TYR A 233 11.71 11.40 -9.08
CA TYR A 233 12.34 12.47 -8.30
C TYR A 233 11.95 12.47 -6.82
N HIS A 234 10.69 12.15 -6.52
CA HIS A 234 10.15 12.29 -5.18
C HIS A 234 9.98 10.94 -4.48
N TRP A 235 10.25 10.93 -3.19
CA TRP A 235 9.94 9.80 -2.34
C TRP A 235 8.46 9.81 -1.96
N GLN A 236 7.80 8.67 -2.08
CA GLN A 236 6.39 8.53 -1.72
C GLN A 236 6.28 8.16 -0.23
N LEU A 237 5.47 8.91 0.51
CA LEU A 237 5.15 8.59 1.89
C LEU A 237 4.23 7.37 1.95
N SER A 238 4.56 6.41 2.82
CA SER A 238 3.72 5.27 3.18
C SER A 238 3.50 5.23 4.68
N PHE A 239 2.28 4.90 5.09
CA PHE A 239 1.89 4.69 6.48
C PHE A 239 1.51 3.24 6.74
N SER A 240 2.02 2.29 5.95
CA SER A 240 1.74 0.84 6.05
C SER A 240 1.75 0.30 7.48
N ARG A 241 2.79 0.62 8.26
CA ARG A 241 2.94 0.18 9.64
C ARG A 241 1.87 0.80 10.55
N ALA A 242 1.69 2.11 10.46
CA ALA A 242 0.65 2.86 11.16
C ALA A 242 -0.79 2.39 10.81
N GLU A 243 -1.03 2.11 9.53
CA GLU A 243 -2.26 1.52 8.98
C GLU A 243 -2.55 0.16 9.59
N HIS A 244 -1.53 -0.71 9.62
CA HIS A 244 -1.65 -2.05 10.17
C HIS A 244 -2.02 -2.01 11.66
N ILE A 245 -1.32 -1.19 12.45
CA ILE A 245 -1.65 -0.99 13.87
C ILE A 245 -3.07 -0.45 14.04
N LEU A 246 -3.54 0.45 13.16
CA LEU A 246 -4.91 0.96 13.24
C LEU A 246 -5.97 -0.10 12.89
N MET A 247 -5.63 -1.11 12.09
CA MET A 247 -6.48 -2.25 11.74
C MET A 247 -6.48 -3.34 12.83
N GLU A 248 -5.40 -3.48 13.58
CA GLU A 248 -5.25 -4.47 14.63
C GLU A 248 -6.23 -4.21 15.78
N GLY A 249 -6.92 -5.26 16.25
CA GLY A 249 -7.87 -5.16 17.36
C GLY A 249 -9.15 -4.37 17.06
N LEU A 250 -9.47 -4.09 15.79
CA LEU A 250 -10.64 -3.28 15.41
C LEU A 250 -11.99 -3.80 15.97
N ASP A 251 -12.08 -5.11 16.20
CA ASP A 251 -13.30 -5.79 16.66
C ASP A 251 -13.14 -6.40 18.08
N GLU A 252 -12.11 -6.00 18.84
CA GLU A 252 -11.97 -6.39 20.26
C GLU A 252 -13.17 -5.94 21.11
N ASP A 253 -13.89 -4.91 20.66
CA ASP A 253 -15.13 -4.42 21.26
C ASP A 253 -16.39 -5.20 20.84
N GLY A 254 -16.22 -6.32 20.11
CA GLY A 254 -17.31 -7.16 19.59
C GLY A 254 -18.03 -6.58 18.37
N GLY A 255 -17.45 -5.58 17.70
CA GLY A 255 -17.96 -5.05 16.44
C GLY A 255 -17.75 -5.97 15.24
N CYS A 256 -18.25 -5.56 14.07
CA CYS A 256 -18.08 -6.28 12.80
C CYS A 256 -17.28 -5.48 11.74
N ARG A 257 -16.38 -4.58 12.14
CA ARG A 257 -15.60 -3.70 11.24
C ARG A 257 -14.74 -4.49 10.26
N MET A 258 -13.99 -5.48 10.77
CA MET A 258 -13.14 -6.33 9.95
C MET A 258 -13.98 -7.24 9.05
N LEU A 259 -15.11 -7.73 9.56
CA LEU A 259 -16.02 -8.53 8.74
C LEU A 259 -16.58 -7.69 7.58
N CYS A 260 -17.06 -6.47 7.84
CA CYS A 260 -17.52 -5.55 6.80
C CYS A 260 -16.43 -5.26 5.77
N TYR A 261 -15.19 -5.03 6.22
CA TYR A 261 -14.06 -4.79 5.33
C TYR A 261 -13.72 -6.01 4.45
N ARG A 262 -13.69 -7.22 5.02
CA ARG A 262 -13.42 -8.46 4.29
C ARG A 262 -14.47 -8.73 3.21
N VAL A 263 -15.76 -8.61 3.56
CA VAL A 263 -16.85 -8.77 2.58
C VAL A 263 -16.79 -7.69 1.50
N MET A 264 -16.52 -6.43 1.87
CA MET A 264 -16.40 -5.33 0.89
C MET A 264 -15.24 -5.56 -0.08
N ARG A 265 -14.12 -6.08 0.42
CA ARG A 265 -12.97 -6.45 -0.41
C ARG A 265 -13.31 -7.57 -1.38
N GLN A 266 -13.99 -8.62 -0.92
CA GLN A 266 -14.41 -9.72 -1.78
C GLN A 266 -15.37 -9.26 -2.89
N LEU A 267 -16.41 -8.49 -2.56
CA LEU A 267 -17.33 -7.93 -3.58
C LEU A 267 -16.63 -6.99 -4.57
N LYS A 268 -15.62 -6.23 -4.11
CA LYS A 268 -14.80 -5.42 -5.00
C LYS A 268 -14.04 -6.27 -6.01
N GLU A 269 -13.58 -7.45 -5.63
CA GLU A 269 -12.86 -8.35 -6.54
C GLU A 269 -13.83 -9.14 -7.44
N ASP A 270 -14.98 -9.55 -6.93
CA ASP A 270 -15.89 -10.47 -7.64
C ASP A 270 -16.96 -9.76 -8.47
N VAL A 271 -17.38 -8.55 -8.09
CA VAL A 271 -18.56 -7.89 -8.68
C VAL A 271 -18.22 -6.51 -9.21
N TRP A 272 -17.67 -5.64 -8.35
CA TRP A 272 -17.55 -4.23 -8.66
C TRP A 272 -16.35 -3.94 -9.57
N CYS A 273 -15.19 -4.58 -9.32
CA CYS A 273 -13.95 -4.35 -10.06
C CYS A 273 -13.27 -5.68 -10.46
N VAL A 274 -13.91 -6.45 -11.34
CA VAL A 274 -13.44 -7.77 -11.84
C VAL A 274 -12.17 -7.70 -12.71
N ARG A 275 -11.73 -6.49 -13.09
CA ARG A 275 -10.55 -6.31 -13.94
C ARG A 275 -9.24 -6.68 -13.24
N SER A 276 -8.28 -7.20 -14.01
CA SER A 276 -6.93 -7.55 -13.55
C SER A 276 -6.17 -6.38 -12.91
N LYS A 277 -6.37 -5.16 -13.41
CA LYS A 277 -5.89 -3.91 -12.80
C LYS A 277 -7.08 -3.11 -12.28
N PRO A 278 -7.43 -3.25 -10.99
CA PRO A 278 -8.65 -2.65 -10.49
C PRO A 278 -8.41 -1.16 -10.18
N ILE A 279 -9.36 -0.32 -10.60
CA ILE A 279 -9.33 1.13 -10.30
C ILE A 279 -9.46 1.43 -8.80
N LEU A 280 -10.05 0.50 -8.05
CA LEU A 280 -10.08 0.49 -6.61
C LEU A 280 -9.23 -0.65 -6.08
N THR A 281 -8.49 -0.39 -5.01
CA THR A 281 -7.59 -1.36 -4.36
C THR A 281 -8.08 -1.60 -2.93
N SER A 282 -7.54 -2.65 -2.28
CA SER A 282 -7.77 -2.90 -0.85
C SER A 282 -7.44 -1.68 0.01
N PHE A 283 -6.40 -0.92 -0.34
CA PHE A 283 -6.03 0.34 0.30
C PHE A 283 -7.16 1.39 0.26
N HIS A 284 -7.82 1.58 -0.89
CA HIS A 284 -8.96 2.50 -0.98
C HIS A 284 -10.12 2.08 -0.06
N LEU A 285 -10.41 0.77 0.00
CA LEU A 285 -11.43 0.21 0.88
C LEU A 285 -11.07 0.39 2.36
N GLN A 286 -9.79 0.30 2.71
CA GLN A 286 -9.31 0.53 4.06
C GLN A 286 -9.46 2.00 4.47
N MET A 287 -9.20 2.94 3.56
CA MET A 287 -9.47 4.37 3.83
C MET A 287 -10.97 4.61 4.08
N VAL A 288 -11.85 3.96 3.31
CA VAL A 288 -13.31 4.00 3.55
C VAL A 288 -13.66 3.46 4.93
N LEU A 289 -13.06 2.35 5.35
CA LEU A 289 -13.25 1.80 6.70
C LEU A 289 -12.83 2.82 7.77
N PHE A 290 -11.61 3.35 7.71
CA PHE A 290 -11.11 4.30 8.72
C PHE A 290 -11.99 5.55 8.83
N TRP A 291 -12.42 6.13 7.71
CA TRP A 291 -13.36 7.24 7.72
C TRP A 291 -14.74 6.88 8.28
N THR A 292 -15.17 5.64 8.09
CA THR A 292 -16.44 5.15 8.64
C THR A 292 -16.32 4.92 10.15
N CYS A 293 -15.20 4.38 10.64
CA CYS A 293 -14.90 4.27 12.07
C CYS A 293 -14.85 5.63 12.76
N GLU A 294 -14.24 6.65 12.13
CA GLU A 294 -14.22 7.99 12.72
C GLU A 294 -15.63 8.62 12.79
N LYS A 295 -16.49 8.32 11.80
CA LYS A 295 -17.87 8.80 11.79
C LYS A 295 -18.74 8.07 12.81
N TYR A 296 -18.48 6.79 13.04
CA TYR A 296 -19.24 5.90 13.93
C TYR A 296 -18.27 5.25 14.93
N PRO A 297 -17.83 5.98 15.97
CA PRO A 297 -16.74 5.51 16.83
C PRO A 297 -17.18 4.43 17.83
N HIS A 298 -18.49 4.25 18.08
CA HIS A 298 -18.97 3.40 19.17
C HIS A 298 -19.27 1.97 18.72
N SER A 299 -18.97 0.99 19.57
CA SER A 299 -19.24 -0.44 19.31
C SER A 299 -20.70 -0.72 18.91
N LYS A 300 -21.67 -0.01 19.50
CA LYS A 300 -23.11 -0.11 19.15
C LYS A 300 -23.40 0.13 17.66
N ASP A 301 -22.61 0.98 17.01
CA ASP A 301 -22.77 1.30 15.59
C ASP A 301 -22.34 0.13 14.69
N TRP A 302 -21.57 -0.80 15.23
CA TRP A 302 -20.97 -1.95 14.55
C TRP A 302 -21.50 -3.30 15.03
N ARG A 303 -22.59 -3.33 15.80
CA ARG A 303 -23.20 -4.60 16.25
C ARG A 303 -23.92 -5.34 15.12
N CYS A 304 -24.60 -4.61 14.25
CA CYS A 304 -25.36 -5.19 13.14
C CYS A 304 -24.56 -5.13 11.84
N PHE A 305 -24.12 -6.29 11.35
CA PHE A 305 -23.37 -6.41 10.10
C PHE A 305 -24.06 -5.73 8.93
N HIS A 306 -25.33 -6.05 8.67
CA HIS A 306 -26.06 -5.48 7.52
C HIS A 306 -26.02 -3.95 7.52
N THR A 307 -26.31 -3.34 8.67
CA THR A 307 -26.35 -1.88 8.80
C THR A 307 -24.97 -1.25 8.66
N ALA A 308 -23.95 -1.82 9.34
CA ALA A 308 -22.58 -1.33 9.30
C ALA A 308 -21.97 -1.46 7.89
N PHE A 309 -22.16 -2.61 7.26
CA PHE A 309 -21.69 -2.91 5.93
C PHE A 309 -22.28 -1.93 4.89
N LEU A 310 -23.60 -1.73 4.89
CA LEU A 310 -24.23 -0.79 3.98
C LEU A 310 -23.81 0.66 4.22
N ARG A 311 -23.39 1.05 5.43
CA ARG A 311 -22.78 2.37 5.66
C ARG A 311 -21.45 2.50 4.93
N MET A 312 -20.62 1.46 4.96
CA MET A 312 -19.35 1.42 4.23
C MET A 312 -19.57 1.45 2.72
N VAL A 313 -20.50 0.65 2.19
CA VAL A 313 -20.82 0.63 0.75
C VAL A 313 -21.35 1.98 0.28
N ARG A 314 -22.26 2.63 1.02
CA ARG A 314 -22.74 3.99 0.70
C ARG A 314 -21.62 5.02 0.74
N LYS A 315 -20.68 4.90 1.68
CA LYS A 315 -19.51 5.78 1.78
C LYS A 315 -18.59 5.58 0.56
N LEU A 316 -18.35 4.33 0.17
CA LEU A 316 -17.57 4.01 -1.03
C LEU A 316 -18.24 4.57 -2.28
N HIS A 317 -19.54 4.30 -2.50
CA HIS A 317 -20.32 4.83 -3.61
C HIS A 317 -20.18 6.35 -3.69
N LYS A 318 -20.41 7.07 -2.58
CA LYS A 318 -20.24 8.53 -2.55
C LYS A 318 -18.84 8.97 -2.98
N CYS A 319 -17.79 8.33 -2.47
CA CYS A 319 -16.42 8.67 -2.83
C CYS A 319 -16.11 8.43 -4.31
N VAL A 320 -16.60 7.32 -4.87
CA VAL A 320 -16.41 6.98 -6.28
C VAL A 320 -17.19 7.94 -7.19
N SER A 321 -18.49 8.18 -6.91
CA SER A 321 -19.31 9.11 -7.69
C SER A 321 -18.77 10.54 -7.68
N GLN A 322 -18.17 10.97 -6.56
CA GLN A 322 -17.53 12.28 -6.43
C GLN A 322 -16.08 12.30 -6.94
N ARG A 323 -15.55 11.14 -7.33
CA ARG A 323 -14.14 10.94 -7.73
C ARG A 323 -13.17 11.48 -6.68
N PHE A 324 -13.57 11.36 -5.42
CA PHE A 324 -12.88 11.95 -4.29
C PHE A 324 -12.88 11.01 -3.07
N LEU A 325 -11.71 10.42 -2.81
CA LEU A 325 -11.44 9.66 -1.60
C LEU A 325 -10.23 10.27 -0.88
N LYS A 326 -10.49 10.88 0.27
CA LYS A 326 -9.50 11.53 1.09
C LYS A 326 -8.58 10.49 1.75
N HIS A 327 -7.26 10.69 1.70
CA HIS A 327 -6.34 9.89 2.51
C HIS A 327 -6.64 10.09 4.01
N TYR A 328 -6.58 9.03 4.82
CA TYR A 328 -7.01 9.11 6.23
C TYR A 328 -6.09 9.97 7.10
N PHE A 329 -4.77 9.81 6.96
CA PHE A 329 -3.78 10.63 7.68
C PHE A 329 -3.57 12.01 7.04
N ILE A 330 -3.31 12.07 5.72
CA ILE A 330 -3.01 13.32 5.00
C ILE A 330 -4.29 13.95 4.48
N ARG A 331 -4.64 15.14 4.98
CA ARG A 331 -5.93 15.75 4.69
C ARG A 331 -6.05 16.13 3.21
N ASP A 332 -5.05 16.74 2.60
CA ASP A 332 -5.28 17.40 1.31
C ASP A 332 -5.02 16.50 0.10
N THR A 333 -4.94 15.19 0.34
CA THR A 333 -4.71 14.19 -0.71
C THR A 333 -5.99 13.47 -1.14
N ASN A 334 -6.35 13.61 -2.42
CA ASN A 334 -7.36 12.79 -3.08
C ASN A 334 -6.70 11.56 -3.73
N LEU A 335 -7.06 10.37 -3.26
CA LEU A 335 -6.55 9.09 -3.77
C LEU A 335 -7.12 8.69 -5.14
N LEU A 336 -8.23 9.30 -5.56
CA LEU A 336 -8.86 9.03 -6.86
C LEU A 336 -8.51 10.08 -7.93
N LYS A 337 -7.59 11.00 -7.63
CA LYS A 337 -7.27 12.16 -8.48
C LYS A 337 -6.87 11.80 -9.92
N TYR A 338 -6.14 10.70 -10.08
CA TYR A 338 -5.59 10.24 -11.37
C TYR A 338 -6.25 8.96 -11.89
N ALA A 339 -7.33 8.52 -11.24
CA ALA A 339 -8.06 7.34 -11.65
C ALA A 339 -8.91 7.64 -12.91
N ASN A 340 -9.07 6.66 -13.79
CA ASN A 340 -9.88 6.82 -15.00
C ASN A 340 -11.34 7.12 -14.65
N THR A 341 -11.86 8.24 -15.15
CA THR A 341 -13.20 8.73 -14.79
C THR A 341 -14.32 7.80 -15.24
N ASN A 342 -14.20 7.20 -16.43
CA ASN A 342 -15.22 6.32 -17.00
C ASN A 342 -15.29 5.02 -16.19
N ASP A 343 -14.14 4.48 -15.81
CA ASP A 343 -14.07 3.29 -14.96
C ASP A 343 -14.63 3.57 -13.56
N LEU A 344 -14.41 4.77 -12.99
CA LEU A 344 -15.05 5.15 -11.73
C LEU A 344 -16.57 5.22 -11.89
N ASP A 345 -17.09 5.79 -12.98
CA ASP A 345 -18.53 5.91 -13.22
C ASP A 345 -19.18 4.51 -13.37
N VAL A 346 -18.52 3.57 -14.06
CA VAL A 346 -18.95 2.16 -14.15
C VAL A 346 -19.04 1.52 -12.78
N VAL A 347 -18.01 1.70 -11.94
CA VAL A 347 -17.99 1.17 -10.57
C VAL A 347 -19.08 1.82 -9.71
N ALA A 348 -19.30 3.12 -9.84
CA ALA A 348 -20.38 3.83 -9.15
C ALA A 348 -21.75 3.25 -9.54
N GLY A 349 -21.99 3.00 -10.83
CA GLY A 349 -23.23 2.36 -11.31
C GLY A 349 -23.46 0.99 -10.69
N LYS A 350 -22.43 0.13 -10.66
CA LYS A 350 -22.52 -1.19 -10.00
C LYS A 350 -22.81 -1.09 -8.50
N LEU A 351 -22.21 -0.12 -7.82
CA LEU A 351 -22.47 0.14 -6.40
C LEU A 351 -23.89 0.65 -6.17
N ALA A 352 -24.43 1.48 -7.07
CA ALA A 352 -25.80 1.97 -6.99
C ALA A 352 -26.82 0.81 -7.11
N VAL A 353 -26.65 -0.05 -8.12
CA VAL A 353 -27.48 -1.25 -8.32
C VAL A 353 -27.43 -2.16 -7.08
N PHE A 354 -26.24 -2.39 -6.53
CA PHE A 354 -26.09 -3.16 -5.30
C PHE A 354 -26.82 -2.52 -4.11
N LEU A 355 -26.81 -1.19 -3.99
CA LEU A 355 -27.48 -0.49 -2.89
C LEU A 355 -29.01 -0.51 -2.99
N GLU A 356 -29.57 -0.64 -4.19
CA GLU A 356 -31.00 -0.84 -4.41
C GLU A 356 -31.47 -2.22 -3.93
N ASN A 357 -30.68 -3.26 -4.20
CA ASN A 357 -30.96 -4.62 -3.79
C ASN A 357 -29.70 -5.33 -3.25
N PRO A 358 -29.36 -5.12 -1.96
CA PRO A 358 -28.12 -5.63 -1.39
C PRO A 358 -28.21 -7.12 -1.13
N ILE A 359 -27.73 -7.92 -2.09
CA ILE A 359 -27.65 -9.38 -2.02
C ILE A 359 -26.20 -9.80 -2.22
N LEU A 360 -25.73 -10.76 -1.41
CA LEU A 360 -24.42 -11.38 -1.61
C LEU A 360 -24.53 -12.46 -2.70
N PRO A 361 -23.64 -12.47 -3.71
CA PRO A 361 -23.64 -13.51 -4.72
C PRO A 361 -23.17 -14.84 -4.10
N LEU A 362 -24.09 -15.79 -3.95
CA LEU A 362 -23.81 -17.11 -3.37
C LEU A 362 -23.27 -18.12 -4.41
N GLU A 363 -23.49 -17.87 -5.69
CA GLU A 363 -23.03 -18.71 -6.82
C GLU A 363 -22.16 -17.91 -7.80
N CYS A 364 -21.21 -18.57 -8.47
CA CYS A 364 -20.59 -18.00 -9.67
C CYS A 364 -21.58 -18.19 -10.83
N GLU A 365 -22.01 -17.12 -11.49
CA GLU A 365 -22.29 -17.26 -12.92
C GLU A 365 -20.93 -17.47 -13.59
N GLU A 366 -20.77 -18.61 -14.25
CA GLU A 366 -19.56 -19.04 -14.98
C GLU A 366 -19.17 -18.09 -16.11
#